data_AF-A0A090W5W3-F1
#
_entry.id   AF-A0A090W5W3-F1
#
_cell.length_a   1.000
_cell.length_b   1.000
_cell.length_c   1.000
_cell.angle_alpha   90.00
_cell.angle_beta   90.00
_cell.angle_gamma   90.00
#
_symmetry.space_group_name_H-M   'P 1'
#
loop_
_entity.id
_entity.type
_entity.pdbx_description
1 polymer ?
#
loop_
_entity_poly.entity_id
_entity_poly.type
_entity_poly.pdbx_seq_one_letter_code
_entity_poly.pdbx_strand_id
1 'polypeptide(L)' 'MNISQIVYSIGFTSRSYFSKIFKEKYGITPYEYKKQVYIPVAV' A
#
# COMPACT_ATOMS: atom_id res chain seq x y z
N MET A 1 -11.06 -3.96 0.81
CA MET A 1 -10.47 -2.86 1.59
C MET A 1 -9.85 -1.84 0.64
N ASN A 2 -10.31 -0.59 0.65
CA ASN A 2 -9.77 0.48 -0.21
C ASN A 2 -8.54 1.11 0.46
N ILE A 3 -7.50 1.49 -0.32
CA ILE A 3 -6.26 2.09 0.18
C ILE A 3 -6.55 3.28 1.11
N SER A 4 -7.57 4.09 0.81
CA SER A 4 -8.00 5.20 1.68
C SER A 4 -8.35 4.73 3.10
N GLN A 5 -9.05 3.61 3.25
CA GLN A 5 -9.43 3.09 4.58
C GLN A 5 -8.22 2.54 5.33
N ILE A 6 -7.27 1.90 4.63
CA ILE A 6 -6.02 1.41 5.23
C ILE A 6 -5.24 2.59 5.80
N VAL A 7 -5.09 3.64 5.00
CA VAL A 7 -4.37 4.87 5.34
C VAL A 7 -4.96 5.52 6.59
N TYR A 8 -6.29 5.65 6.69
CA TYR A 8 -6.93 6.18 7.88
C TYR A 8 -6.82 5.26 9.10
N SER A 9 -6.88 3.93 8.92
CA SER A 9 -6.81 2.97 10.03
C SER A 9 -5.47 2.92 10.74
N ILE A 10 -4.39 3.30 10.05
CA ILE A 10 -3.02 3.31 10.60
C ILE A 10 -2.55 4.70 11.01
N GLY A 11 -3.47 5.68 11.04
CA GLY A 11 -3.19 7.04 11.52
C GLY A 11 -2.60 8.00 10.48
N PHE A 12 -2.61 7.67 9.19
CA PHE A 12 -2.21 8.62 8.14
C PHE A 12 -3.41 9.41 7.63
N THR A 13 -3.26 10.73 7.57
CA THR A 13 -4.31 11.64 7.07
C THR A 13 -4.26 11.82 5.55
N SER A 14 -3.12 11.51 4.91
CA SER A 14 -2.92 11.73 3.48
C SER A 14 -2.42 10.47 2.77
N ARG A 15 -3.16 10.07 1.73
CA ARG A 15 -2.77 8.99 0.80
C ARG A 15 -1.45 9.28 0.10
N SER A 16 -1.20 10.52 -0.27
CA SER A 16 0.05 10.92 -0.94
C SER A 16 1.25 10.78 0.01
N TYR A 17 1.07 11.14 1.28
CA TYR A 17 2.09 10.96 2.31
C TYR A 17 2.36 9.47 2.55
N PHE A 18 1.31 8.66 2.69
CA PHE A 18 1.43 7.21 2.80
C PHE A 18 2.18 6.59 1.61
N SER A 19 1.81 6.94 0.37
CA SER A 19 2.50 6.42 -0.82
C SER A 19 3.97 6.82 -0.87
N LYS A 20 4.29 8.05 -0.42
CA LYS A 20 5.67 8.54 -0.35
C LYS A 20 6.49 7.74 0.66
N ILE A 21 6.05 7.67 1.92
CA ILE A 21 6.78 6.94 2.98
C ILE A 21 6.85 5.43 2.68
N PHE A 22 5.80 4.85 2.07
CA PHE A 22 5.77 3.44 1.72
C PHE A 22 6.80 3.15 0.64
N LYS A 23 6.91 4.01 -0.38
CA LYS A 23 7.94 3.90 -1.40
C LYS A 23 9.34 4.14 -0.84
N GLU A 24 9.53 5.10 0.05
CA GLU A 24 10.83 5.31 0.72
C GLU A 24 11.24 4.11 1.58
N LYS A 25 10.30 3.47 2.27
CA LYS A 25 10.58 2.32 3.15
C LYS A 25 10.74 0.99 2.43
N TYR A 26 9.93 0.73 1.41
CA TYR A 26 9.87 -0.57 0.71
C TYR A 26 10.42 -0.52 -0.73
N GLY A 27 10.82 0.66 -1.23
CA GLY A 27 11.36 0.86 -2.58
C GLY A 27 10.31 0.86 -3.71
N ILE A 28 9.07 0.44 -3.43
CA ILE A 28 7.99 0.28 -4.41
C ILE A 28 6.71 0.97 -3.91
N THR A 29 5.80 1.33 -4.83
CA THR A 29 4.53 1.98 -4.43
C THR A 29 3.55 0.97 -3.83
N PRO A 30 2.59 1.42 -2.98
CA PRO A 30 1.54 0.53 -2.45
C PRO A 30 0.70 -0.15 -3.55
N TYR A 31 0.53 0.53 -4.69
CA TYR A 31 -0.18 -0.01 -5.85
C TYR A 31 0.60 -1.15 -6.52
N GLU A 32 1.91 -0.95 -6.73
CA GLU A 32 2.79 -2.01 -7.25
C GLU A 32 2.87 -3.19 -6.29
N TYR A 33 2.97 -2.94 -4.98
CA TYR A 33 2.92 -3.99 -3.97
C TYR A 33 1.61 -4.79 -4.07
N LYS A 34 0.46 -4.11 -4.13
CA LYS A 34 -0.84 -4.79 -4.32
C LYS A 34 -0.90 -5.60 -5.62
N LYS A 35 -0.27 -5.13 -6.69
CA LYS A 35 -0.20 -5.84 -7.97
C LYS A 35 0.74 -7.04 -7.93
N GLN A 36 1.86 -6.95 -7.22
CA GLN A 36 2.83 -8.04 -7.02
C GLN A 36 2.28 -9.12 -6.07
N VAL A 37 1.45 -8.73 -5.10
CA VAL A 37 0.76 -9.66 -4.18
C VAL A 37 -0.35 -10.47 -4.88
N TYR A 38 -0.48 -10.41 -6.21
CA TYR A 38 -1.15 -11.45 -6.97
C TYR A 38 -0.25 -12.70 -7.05
N ILE A 39 0.01 -13.31 -5.90
CA ILE A 39 0.40 -14.71 -5.82
C ILE A 39 -0.88 -15.46 -6.26
N PRO A 40 -0.92 -16.15 -7.42
CA PRO A 40 -1.96 -17.15 -7.59
C PRO A 40 -1.79 -18.09 -6.41
N VAL A 41 -2.75 -18.09 -5.48
CA VAL A 41 -2.92 -19.21 -4.56
C VAL A 41 -3.20 -20.41 -5.46
N ALA A 42 -2.13 -21.06 -5.87
CA ALA A 42 -2.12 -22.44 -6.27
C ALA A 42 -1.74 -23.20 -5.00
N VAL A 43 -2.74 -23.40 -4.15
CA VAL A 43 -2.74 -24.47 -3.15
C VAL A 43 -4.14 -25.06 -3.13
#